data_AF-A0A6P0X3Z9-F1
#
_entry.id   AF-A0A6P0X3Z9-F1
#
_cell.length_a   1.000
_cell.length_b   1.000
_cell.length_c   1.000
_cell.angle_alpha   90.00
_cell.angle_beta   90.00
_cell.angle_gamma   90.00
#
_symmetry.space_group_name_H-M   'P 1'
#
loop_
_entity.id
_entity.type
_entity.pdbx_description
1 polymer ?
#
loop_
_entity_poly.entity_id
_entity_poly.type
_entity_poly.pdbx_seq_one_letter_code
_entity_poly.pdbx_strand_id
1 'polypeptide(L)'
;MEYKAVVKKTQAIAISEAIRTSQFVRNKVLRYWMDNRGIGKKELYQYNTQLRAEYSFVKELNSHACQASVENVERAIQRFFANCKSNKPGKKGYPRFKKYSRSVEYKQSGWKLHPTKRRIN
;
A
#
# COMPACT_ATOMS: atom_id res chain seq x y z
N MET A 1 10.87 13.99 -23.93
CA MET A 1 11.39 14.58 -22.67
C MET A 1 10.75 13.82 -21.52
N GLU A 2 11.54 12.89 -20.96
CA GLU A 2 11.21 12.09 -19.79
C GLU A 2 11.99 12.63 -18.59
N TYR A 3 11.30 13.46 -17.83
CA TYR A 3 11.90 14.07 -16.67
C TYR A 3 12.11 13.13 -15.51
N LYS A 4 13.19 13.39 -14.76
CA LYS A 4 13.60 12.62 -13.59
C LYS A 4 13.84 13.60 -12.44
N ALA A 5 13.12 13.41 -11.34
CA ALA A 5 13.32 14.24 -10.14
C ALA A 5 14.74 13.98 -9.60
N VAL A 6 15.59 15.01 -9.58
CA VAL A 6 16.97 14.92 -9.08
C VAL A 6 16.95 14.82 -7.55
N VAL A 7 16.89 13.59 -7.06
CA VAL A 7 16.86 13.27 -5.63
C VAL A 7 18.26 13.12 -5.06
N LYS A 8 18.49 13.63 -3.84
CA LYS A 8 19.71 13.33 -3.07
C LYS A 8 19.76 11.85 -2.73
N LYS A 9 20.95 11.27 -2.56
CA LYS A 9 21.16 9.84 -2.23
C LYS A 9 20.32 9.39 -1.02
N THR A 10 20.23 10.23 0.01
CA THR A 10 19.39 10.01 1.20
C THR A 10 17.89 9.96 0.89
N GLN A 11 17.38 10.82 -0.01
CA GLN A 11 15.99 10.82 -0.44
C GLN A 11 15.67 9.57 -1.28
N ALA A 12 16.58 9.13 -2.15
CA ALA A 12 16.42 7.90 -2.92
C ALA A 12 16.34 6.64 -2.03
N ILE A 13 17.15 6.60 -0.96
CA ILE A 13 17.11 5.57 0.08
C ILE A 13 15.77 5.60 0.81
N ALA A 14 15.35 6.75 1.35
CA ALA A 14 14.09 6.89 2.09
C ALA A 14 12.84 6.55 1.24
N ILE A 15 12.84 6.90 -0.04
CA ILE A 15 11.78 6.49 -1.00
C ILE A 15 11.77 4.96 -1.17
N SER A 16 12.95 4.35 -1.34
CA SER A 16 13.10 2.89 -1.48
C SER A 16 12.73 2.15 -0.19
N GLU A 17 12.85 2.78 0.97
CA GLU A 17 12.42 2.26 2.27
C GLU A 17 10.90 2.36 2.41
N ALA A 18 10.31 3.52 2.16
CA ALA A 18 8.86 3.70 2.20
C ALA A 18 8.11 2.74 1.25
N ILE A 19 8.66 2.48 0.06
CA ILE A 19 8.12 1.48 -0.89
C ILE A 19 8.23 0.05 -0.34
N ARG A 20 9.36 -0.31 0.29
CA ARG A 20 9.55 -1.63 0.94
C ARG A 20 8.63 -1.82 2.14
N THR A 21 8.50 -0.81 3.00
CA THR A 21 7.61 -0.84 4.18
C THR A 21 6.14 -0.92 3.77
N SER A 22 5.71 -0.14 2.77
CA SER A 22 4.34 -0.25 2.21
C SER A 22 4.06 -1.66 1.65
N GLN A 23 5.03 -2.26 0.96
CA GLN A 23 4.94 -3.64 0.47
C GLN A 23 4.87 -4.67 1.62
N PHE A 24 5.64 -4.48 2.69
CA PHE A 24 5.61 -5.31 3.90
C PHE A 24 4.24 -5.26 4.58
N VAL A 25 3.74 -4.05 4.89
CA VAL A 25 2.42 -3.84 5.50
C VAL A 25 1.33 -4.51 4.67
N ARG A 26 1.28 -4.24 3.35
CA ARG A 26 0.30 -4.86 2.45
C ARG A 26 0.36 -6.39 2.51
N ASN A 27 1.55 -6.98 2.52
CA ASN A 27 1.70 -8.44 2.50
C ASN A 27 1.40 -9.09 3.86
N LYS A 28 1.79 -8.49 4.99
CA LYS A 28 1.42 -8.96 6.34
C LYS A 28 -0.09 -8.85 6.58
N VAL A 29 -0.71 -7.72 6.23
CA VAL A 29 -2.18 -7.53 6.33
C VAL A 29 -2.94 -8.52 5.45
N LEU A 30 -2.45 -8.79 4.23
CA LEU A 30 -3.03 -9.85 3.40
C LEU A 30 -2.84 -11.25 4.00
N ARG A 31 -1.67 -11.57 4.58
CA ARG A 31 -1.43 -12.86 5.22
C ARG A 31 -2.36 -13.08 6.42
N TYR A 32 -2.51 -12.06 7.27
CA TYR A 32 -3.45 -12.06 8.40
C TYR A 32 -4.89 -12.38 7.96
N TRP A 33 -5.37 -11.78 6.85
CA TRP A 33 -6.67 -12.12 6.27
C TRP A 33 -6.77 -13.56 5.73
N MET A 34 -5.68 -14.07 5.13
CA MET A 34 -5.65 -15.45 4.61
C MET A 34 -5.71 -16.50 5.74
N ASP A 35 -5.06 -16.21 6.88
CA ASP A 35 -4.99 -17.12 8.03
C ASP A 35 -6.27 -17.12 8.88
N ASN A 36 -7.00 -16.01 8.92
CA ASN A 36 -8.11 -15.81 9.85
C ASN A 36 -9.45 -15.67 9.09
N ARG A 37 -10.30 -16.70 9.21
CA ARG A 37 -11.65 -16.69 8.60
C ARG A 37 -12.54 -15.64 9.29
N GLY A 38 -13.40 -14.98 8.51
CA GLY A 38 -14.36 -13.98 9.01
C GLY A 38 -13.82 -12.56 9.21
N ILE A 39 -12.51 -12.34 9.06
CA ILE A 39 -11.88 -11.00 9.19
C ILE A 39 -12.48 -10.00 8.21
N GLY A 40 -13.03 -8.91 8.76
CA GLY A 40 -13.61 -7.79 8.05
C GLY A 40 -12.68 -6.57 7.98
N LYS A 41 -13.22 -5.43 7.52
CA LYS A 41 -12.46 -4.18 7.33
C LYS A 41 -11.84 -3.68 8.65
N LYS A 42 -12.60 -3.69 9.74
CA LYS A 42 -12.20 -3.13 11.04
C LYS A 42 -10.95 -3.82 11.57
N GLU A 43 -10.93 -5.15 11.46
CA GLU A 43 -9.88 -6.02 11.97
C GLU A 43 -8.56 -5.84 11.17
N LEU A 44 -8.63 -5.63 9.85
CA LEU A 44 -7.46 -5.31 9.02
C LEU A 44 -6.80 -3.98 9.43
N TYR A 45 -7.60 -2.97 9.78
CA TYR A 45 -7.08 -1.67 10.24
C TYR A 45 -6.51 -1.78 11.66
N GLN A 46 -7.15 -2.54 12.56
CA GLN A 46 -6.62 -2.84 13.90
C GLN A 46 -5.28 -3.59 13.83
N TYR A 47 -5.17 -4.60 12.97
CA TYR A 47 -3.92 -5.32 12.73
C TYR A 47 -2.81 -4.41 12.18
N ASN A 48 -3.14 -3.44 11.30
CA ASN A 48 -2.19 -2.43 10.87
C ASN A 48 -1.71 -1.51 12.01
N THR A 49 -2.54 -1.21 13.00
CA THR A 49 -2.11 -0.50 14.22
C THR A 49 -1.16 -1.38 15.05
N GLN A 50 -1.42 -2.68 15.16
CA GLN A 50 -0.52 -3.63 15.81
C GLN A 50 0.84 -3.70 15.10
N LEU A 51 0.88 -3.78 13.76
CA LEU A 51 2.12 -3.74 12.97
C LEU A 51 2.92 -2.44 13.20
N ARG A 52 2.25 -1.31 13.44
CA ARG A 52 2.89 -0.02 13.78
C ARG A 52 3.42 0.07 15.22
N ALA A 53 3.01 -0.85 16.09
CA ALA A 53 3.57 -1.01 17.44
C ALA A 53 4.70 -2.05 17.45
N GLU A 54 4.53 -3.15 16.71
CA GLU A 54 5.48 -4.27 16.59
C GLU A 54 6.78 -3.90 15.85
N TYR A 55 6.70 -3.04 14.81
CA TYR A 55 7.85 -2.72 13.94
C TYR A 55 8.13 -1.22 13.88
N SER A 56 9.32 -0.79 14.33
CA SER A 56 9.80 0.60 14.29
C SER A 56 9.76 1.20 12.88
N PHE A 57 10.31 0.50 11.89
CA PHE A 57 10.30 0.95 10.48
C PHE A 57 8.90 1.09 9.88
N VAL A 58 7.89 0.42 10.46
CA VAL A 58 6.47 0.60 10.08
C VAL A 58 5.84 1.79 10.80
N LYS A 59 6.25 2.07 12.05
CA LYS A 59 5.88 3.27 12.81
C LYS A 59 6.40 4.55 12.15
N GLU A 60 7.64 4.52 11.65
CA GLU A 60 8.34 5.61 10.96
C GLU A 60 7.70 5.98 9.61
N LEU A 61 7.16 5.00 8.88
CA LEU A 61 6.35 5.28 7.69
C LEU A 61 5.10 6.09 8.08
N ASN A 62 4.73 7.08 7.25
CA ASN A 62 3.55 7.90 7.46
C ASN A 62 2.27 7.04 7.61
N SER A 63 1.41 7.39 8.56
CA SER A 63 0.17 6.67 8.88
C SER A 63 -0.76 6.49 7.66
N HIS A 64 -0.88 7.50 6.80
CA HIS A 64 -1.72 7.42 5.59
C HIS A 64 -1.15 6.45 4.55
N ALA A 65 0.16 6.24 4.51
CA ALA A 65 0.78 5.26 3.61
C ALA A 65 0.62 3.82 4.13
N CYS A 66 0.64 3.63 5.45
CA CYS A 66 0.22 2.37 6.07
C CYS A 66 -1.27 2.09 5.77
N GLN A 67 -2.15 3.07 6.00
CA GLN A 67 -3.59 2.95 5.71
C GLN A 67 -3.87 2.66 4.24
N ALA A 68 -3.25 3.38 3.30
CA ALA A 68 -3.39 3.10 1.87
C ALA A 68 -2.92 1.68 1.51
N SER A 69 -1.93 1.14 2.24
CA SER A 69 -1.48 -0.25 2.06
C SER A 69 -2.54 -1.26 2.52
N VAL A 70 -3.30 -0.97 3.59
CA VAL A 70 -4.47 -1.77 4.04
C VAL A 70 -5.62 -1.69 3.03
N GLU A 71 -5.96 -0.49 2.57
CA GLU A 71 -7.04 -0.26 1.61
C GLU A 71 -6.76 -0.94 0.25
N ASN A 72 -5.49 -1.05 -0.12
CA ASN A 72 -5.05 -1.84 -1.27
C ASN A 72 -5.22 -3.37 -1.09
N VAL A 73 -5.32 -3.88 0.14
CA VAL A 73 -5.68 -5.27 0.45
C VAL A 73 -7.20 -5.44 0.48
N GLU A 74 -7.91 -4.58 1.21
CA GLU A 74 -9.37 -4.56 1.30
C GLU A 74 -10.02 -4.52 -0.09
N ARG A 75 -9.57 -3.61 -0.96
CA ARG A 75 -10.05 -3.49 -2.34
C ARG A 75 -9.75 -4.71 -3.21
N ALA A 76 -8.70 -5.48 -2.89
CA ALA A 76 -8.41 -6.74 -3.58
C ALA A 76 -9.36 -7.86 -3.11
N ILE A 77 -9.64 -7.94 -1.81
CA ILE A 77 -10.59 -8.88 -1.20
C ILE A 77 -12.01 -8.62 -1.72
N GLN A 78 -12.46 -7.36 -1.70
CA GLN A 78 -13.75 -6.93 -2.24
C GLN A 78 -13.90 -7.29 -3.73
N ARG A 79 -12.85 -7.04 -4.55
CA ARG A 79 -12.85 -7.40 -5.97
C ARG A 79 -12.91 -8.92 -6.20
N PHE A 80 -12.23 -9.71 -5.37
CA PHE A 80 -12.31 -11.17 -5.42
C PHE A 80 -13.74 -11.65 -5.16
N PHE A 81 -14.35 -11.29 -4.03
CA PHE A 81 -15.71 -11.69 -3.71
C PHE A 81 -16.75 -11.16 -4.71
N ALA A 82 -16.61 -9.92 -5.18
CA ALA A 82 -17.51 -9.36 -6.21
C ALA A 82 -17.41 -10.12 -7.55
N ASN A 83 -16.20 -10.52 -7.98
CA ASN A 83 -16.03 -11.32 -9.20
C ASN A 83 -16.53 -12.76 -9.04
N CYS A 84 -16.42 -13.34 -7.84
CA CYS A 84 -17.03 -14.63 -7.51
C CYS A 84 -18.57 -14.55 -7.55
N LYS A 85 -19.19 -13.59 -6.84
CA LYS A 85 -20.66 -13.38 -6.81
C LYS A 85 -21.24 -13.08 -8.19
N SER A 86 -20.52 -12.33 -9.03
CA SER A 86 -20.92 -12.04 -10.42
C SER A 86 -20.45 -13.07 -11.46
N ASN A 87 -19.97 -14.24 -11.00
CA ASN A 87 -19.56 -15.38 -11.81
C ASN A 87 -18.56 -15.13 -12.96
N LYS A 88 -17.82 -14.01 -12.94
CA LYS A 88 -17.01 -13.54 -14.07
C LYS A 88 -15.87 -14.52 -14.44
N PRO A 89 -15.87 -15.12 -15.65
CA PRO A 89 -14.80 -16.04 -16.06
C PRO A 89 -13.44 -15.34 -16.12
N GLY A 90 -12.37 -16.09 -15.81
CA GLY A 90 -10.98 -15.59 -15.74
C GLY A 90 -10.67 -14.57 -14.64
N LYS A 91 -11.68 -13.95 -14.02
CA LYS A 91 -11.52 -12.80 -13.10
C LYS A 91 -11.71 -13.14 -11.62
N LYS A 92 -12.01 -14.39 -11.27
CA LYS A 92 -12.11 -14.93 -9.89
C LYS A 92 -10.74 -15.16 -9.21
N GLY A 93 -9.74 -14.34 -9.51
CA GLY A 93 -8.38 -14.50 -8.98
C GLY A 93 -8.29 -14.12 -7.50
N TYR A 94 -7.86 -15.07 -6.66
CA TYR A 94 -7.63 -14.84 -5.23
C TYR A 94 -6.54 -13.77 -4.99
N PRO A 95 -6.63 -12.92 -3.95
CA PRO A 95 -5.62 -11.90 -3.67
C PRO A 95 -4.23 -12.51 -3.40
N ARG A 96 -3.18 -11.98 -4.07
CA ARG A 96 -1.79 -12.48 -3.97
C ARG A 96 -0.85 -11.49 -3.27
N PHE A 97 0.22 -12.02 -2.68
CA PHE A 97 1.36 -11.24 -2.19
C PHE A 97 2.05 -10.49 -3.34
N LYS A 98 2.56 -9.30 -3.05
CA LYS A 98 3.28 -8.46 -4.00
C LYS A 98 4.78 -8.75 -3.89
N LYS A 99 5.41 -9.30 -4.94
CA LYS A 99 6.87 -9.58 -4.97
C LYS A 99 7.71 -8.31 -5.16
N TYR A 100 7.20 -7.35 -5.93
CA TYR A 100 7.85 -6.06 -6.18
C TYR A 100 6.84 -4.90 -6.10
N SER A 101 7.18 -3.83 -5.38
CA SER A 101 6.52 -2.54 -5.47
C SER A 101 7.43 -1.50 -6.13
N ARG A 102 6.82 -0.52 -6.80
CA ARG A 102 7.48 0.63 -7.43
C ARG A 102 6.95 1.97 -6.92
N SER A 103 6.01 1.94 -5.98
CA SER A 103 5.29 3.11 -5.48
C SER A 103 4.80 2.87 -4.05
N VAL A 104 4.56 3.99 -3.37
CA VAL A 104 3.87 4.15 -2.08
C VAL A 104 2.89 5.31 -2.25
N GLU A 105 1.71 5.21 -1.64
CA GLU A 105 0.60 6.16 -1.81
C GLU A 105 0.43 6.98 -0.52
N TYR A 106 0.38 8.31 -0.60
CA TYR A 106 0.08 9.18 0.53
C TYR A 106 -1.14 10.04 0.18
N LYS A 107 -2.23 9.92 0.95
CA LYS A 107 -3.54 10.47 0.56
C LYS A 107 -3.82 11.90 1.01
N GLN A 108 -3.48 12.25 2.25
CA GLN A 108 -3.75 13.59 2.81
C GLN A 108 -2.48 14.44 2.92
N SER A 109 -1.36 13.82 3.28
CA SER A 109 -0.03 14.44 3.36
C SER A 109 0.76 14.16 2.07
N GLY A 110 1.36 15.16 1.44
CA GLY A 110 2.20 14.94 0.24
C GLY A 110 2.65 16.24 -0.42
N TRP A 111 3.51 16.10 -1.44
CA TRP A 111 4.00 17.22 -2.24
C TRP A 111 2.94 17.70 -3.23
N LYS A 112 2.48 18.95 -3.10
CA LYS A 112 1.70 19.62 -4.14
C LYS A 112 2.65 20.16 -5.22
N LEU A 113 2.31 19.98 -6.50
CA LEU A 113 3.05 20.62 -7.60
C LEU A 113 2.83 22.14 -7.56
N HIS A 114 3.87 22.91 -7.87
CA HIS A 114 3.81 24.37 -7.87
C HIS A 114 2.82 24.88 -8.95
N PRO A 115 1.91 25.83 -8.64
CA PRO A 115 0.80 26.19 -9.52
C PRO A 115 1.22 26.72 -10.90
N THR A 116 2.42 27.31 -11.02
CA THR A 116 3.02 27.77 -12.28
C THR A 116 3.27 26.65 -13.31
N LYS A 117 3.01 25.37 -12.96
CA LYS A 117 3.29 24.19 -13.80
C LYS A 117 4.71 24.23 -14.39
N ARG A 118 5.71 24.69 -13.62
CA ARG A 118 7.12 24.50 -13.97
C ARG A 118 7.31 23.00 -14.14
N ARG A 119 7.32 22.55 -15.39
CA ARG A 119 7.33 21.13 -15.71
C ARG A 119 8.60 20.59 -15.08
N ILE A 120 8.47 19.61 -14.19
CA ILE A 120 9.56 18.67 -14.04
C ILE A 120 9.52 17.90 -15.36
N ASN A 121 10.33 18.41 -16.33
CA ASN A 121 11.62 17.79 -18.83
C ASN A 121 12.62 16.57 -19.14
#